data_AF-A0A3S5DW61-F1
#
_entry.id   AF-A0A3S5DW61-F1
#
_cell.length_a   1.000
_cell.length_b   1.000
_cell.length_c   1.000
_cell.angle_alpha   90.00
_cell.angle_beta   90.00
_cell.angle_gamma   90.00
#
_symmetry.space_group_name_H-M   'P 1'
#
loop_
_entity.id
_entity.type
_entity.pdbx_description
1 polymer ?
#
loop_
_entity_poly.entity_id
_entity_poly.type
_entity_poly.pdbx_seq_one_letter_code
_entity_poly.pdbx_strand_id
1 'polypeptide(L)'
;MVCLDISYMGLLHIAMESGVISWGQAKLVHANDTYESNGLDKAPTHKYNAFGDRGDIVGVYCTVKTPAGDYLTEEMSLAEIEAVRKTSKAAFSDKGPWVNHWNEMARKTVVKRASKYWPKASRLDSAIHVLNEEEGVWTEPVMPHKSEEDIREDERKRQQEIMDKVQLLCDEMAQAENMDDLKRYFAEAYRLTSGMKLQQNVQAIYIECKAKLEVASEQTI
;
A
#
# COMPACT_ATOMS: atom_id res chain seq x y z
N MET A 1 -8.10 2.93 30.02
CA MET A 1 -7.43 2.41 28.82
C MET A 1 -7.90 3.29 27.68
N VAL A 2 -7.07 4.25 27.26
CA VAL A 2 -7.40 5.20 26.19
C VAL A 2 -7.10 4.48 24.88
N CYS A 3 -8.13 3.98 24.19
CA CYS A 3 -7.98 3.65 22.77
C CYS A 3 -7.60 4.95 22.07
N LEU A 4 -6.40 5.01 21.51
CA LEU A 4 -6.06 6.03 20.51
C LEU A 4 -6.85 5.67 19.25
N ASP A 5 -8.15 5.97 19.24
CA ASP A 5 -8.88 6.08 18.00
C ASP A 5 -8.12 7.11 17.17
N ILE A 6 -7.49 6.69 16.06
CA ILE A 6 -6.81 7.63 15.17
C ILE A 6 -7.93 8.54 14.62
N SER A 7 -8.07 9.71 15.22
CA SER A 7 -8.97 10.74 14.71
C SER A 7 -8.55 11.09 13.27
N TYR A 8 -9.46 11.62 12.46
CA TYR A 8 -9.11 12.11 11.11
C TYR A 8 -7.98 13.15 11.16
N MET A 9 -7.84 13.86 12.28
CA MET A 9 -6.70 14.74 12.56
C MET A 9 -5.38 13.97 12.66
N GLY A 10 -5.40 12.78 13.29
CA GLY A 10 -4.24 11.88 13.35
C GLY A 10 -3.84 11.37 11.97
N LEU A 11 -4.82 11.04 11.11
CA LEU A 11 -4.54 10.63 9.73
C LEU A 11 -3.95 11.77 8.90
N LEU A 12 -4.48 12.99 9.02
CA LEU A 12 -3.89 14.19 8.41
C LEU A 12 -2.48 14.46 8.94
N HIS A 13 -2.25 14.30 10.24
CA HIS A 13 -0.94 14.50 10.85
C HIS A 13 0.09 13.48 10.34
N ILE A 14 -0.28 12.21 10.22
CA ILE A 14 0.59 11.18 9.63
C ILE A 14 0.90 11.49 8.17
N ALA A 15 -0.09 11.96 7.40
CA ALA A 15 0.13 12.38 6.01
C ALA A 15 1.06 13.61 5.90
N MET A 16 1.01 14.53 6.87
CA MET A 16 1.94 15.67 6.95
C MET A 16 3.34 15.22 7.37
N GLU A 17 3.48 14.38 8.40
CA GLU A 17 4.77 13.87 8.87
C GLU A 17 5.47 12.99 7.83
N SER A 18 4.70 12.25 7.01
CA SER A 18 5.25 11.44 5.91
C SER A 18 5.63 12.26 4.68
N GLY A 19 5.38 13.57 4.67
CA GLY A 19 5.70 14.46 3.57
C GLY A 19 4.80 14.29 2.34
N VAL A 20 3.71 13.53 2.44
CA VAL A 20 2.74 13.31 1.35
C VAL A 20 1.94 14.58 1.07
N ILE A 21 1.53 15.28 2.12
CA ILE A 21 0.80 16.54 2.05
C ILE A 21 1.53 17.59 2.90
N SER A 22 1.51 18.85 2.48
CA SER A 22 2.00 19.96 3.30
C SER A 22 1.01 20.35 4.38
N TRP A 23 -0.29 20.30 4.07
CA TRP A 23 -1.38 20.48 5.02
C TRP A 23 -2.67 19.94 4.42
N GLY A 24 -3.66 19.68 5.27
CA GLY A 24 -5.00 19.31 4.84
C GLY A 24 -6.07 19.83 5.79
N GLN A 25 -7.25 20.11 5.24
CA GLN A 25 -8.39 20.60 6.01
C GLN A 25 -9.70 20.02 5.46
N ALA A 26 -10.58 19.61 6.37
CA ALA A 26 -11.96 19.28 6.05
C ALA A 26 -12.91 20.37 6.57
N LYS A 27 -13.82 20.84 5.72
CA LYS A 27 -14.83 21.83 6.09
C LYS A 27 -16.22 21.40 5.66
N LEU A 28 -17.20 21.84 6.44
CA LEU A 28 -18.62 21.68 6.14
C LEU A 28 -19.07 22.86 5.29
N VAL A 29 -19.87 22.56 4.26
CA VAL A 29 -20.55 23.53 3.42
C VAL A 29 -22.01 23.58 3.86
N HIS A 30 -22.50 24.78 4.10
CA HIS A 30 -23.86 25.05 4.51
C HIS A 30 -24.65 25.75 3.39
N ALA A 31 -25.96 25.77 3.50
CA ALA A 31 -26.88 26.29 2.47
C ALA A 31 -26.63 27.76 2.12
N ASN A 32 -26.21 28.59 3.09
CA ASN A 32 -25.91 30.00 2.87
C ASN A 32 -24.44 30.26 2.52
N ASP A 33 -23.61 29.22 2.42
CA ASP A 33 -22.22 29.36 2.01
C ASP A 33 -22.11 29.45 0.48
N THR A 34 -21.15 30.22 0.00
CA THR A 34 -20.76 30.20 -1.42
C THR A 34 -19.57 29.26 -1.58
N TYR A 35 -19.83 28.05 -2.08
CA TYR A 35 -18.81 27.06 -2.41
C TYR A 35 -18.73 26.83 -3.91
N GLU A 36 -17.52 26.92 -4.46
CA GLU A 36 -17.22 26.63 -5.86
C GLU A 36 -15.97 25.75 -5.97
N SER A 37 -16.09 24.65 -6.71
CA SER A 37 -14.95 23.80 -7.06
C SER A 37 -14.23 24.41 -8.27
N ASN A 38 -12.95 24.75 -8.10
CA ASN A 38 -12.17 25.50 -9.10
C ASN A 38 -11.38 24.59 -10.07
N GLY A 39 -11.64 23.29 -10.06
CA GLY A 39 -10.87 22.28 -10.79
C GLY A 39 -9.93 21.46 -9.90
N LEU A 40 -9.22 20.51 -10.50
CA LEU A 40 -8.41 19.50 -9.79
C LEU A 40 -7.04 20.01 -9.33
N ASP A 41 -6.54 21.09 -9.91
CA ASP A 41 -5.22 21.66 -9.62
C ASP A 41 -5.28 22.87 -8.67
N LYS A 42 -6.49 23.31 -8.31
CA LYS A 42 -6.73 24.56 -7.58
C LYS A 42 -7.48 24.34 -6.28
N ALA A 43 -7.18 25.20 -5.30
CA ALA A 43 -7.95 25.25 -4.06
C ALA A 43 -9.40 25.64 -4.36
N PRO A 44 -10.40 25.03 -3.70
CA PRO A 44 -11.80 25.40 -3.86
C PRO A 44 -12.06 26.79 -3.25
N THR A 45 -12.98 27.53 -3.85
CA THR A 45 -13.44 28.81 -3.30
C THR A 45 -14.56 28.54 -2.31
N HIS A 46 -14.32 28.80 -1.03
CA HIS A 46 -15.36 28.71 -0.01
C HIS A 46 -15.46 30.02 0.77
N LYS A 47 -16.50 30.80 0.49
CA LYS A 47 -16.81 32.07 1.15
C LYS A 47 -18.05 31.90 2.01
N TYR A 48 -17.93 32.28 3.29
CA TYR A 48 -19.04 32.20 4.23
C TYR A 48 -18.86 33.23 5.35
N ASN A 49 -19.96 33.59 6.00
CA ASN A 49 -19.92 34.42 7.20
C ASN A 49 -19.52 33.54 8.40
N ALA A 50 -18.28 33.68 8.86
CA ALA A 50 -17.69 32.81 9.89
C ALA A 50 -18.41 32.85 11.25
N PHE A 51 -19.11 33.94 11.56
CA PHE A 51 -19.81 34.14 12.83
C PHE A 51 -21.32 34.37 12.63
N GLY A 52 -21.82 34.19 11.40
CA GLY A 52 -23.23 34.37 11.07
C GLY A 52 -24.00 33.05 11.04
N ASP A 53 -25.30 33.14 10.77
CA ASP A 53 -26.12 31.97 10.49
C ASP A 53 -25.83 31.45 9.07
N ARG A 54 -25.24 30.25 9.01
CA ARG A 54 -24.86 29.58 7.77
C ARG A 54 -25.97 28.68 7.21
N GLY A 55 -27.02 28.41 8.00
CA GLY A 55 -28.09 27.49 7.64
C GLY A 55 -27.69 26.01 7.71
N ASP A 56 -28.51 25.16 7.09
CA ASP A 56 -28.35 23.69 7.11
C ASP A 56 -27.10 23.22 6.35
N ILE A 57 -26.54 22.08 6.74
CA ILE A 57 -25.37 21.50 6.09
C ILE A 57 -25.80 20.84 4.77
N VAL A 58 -25.17 21.23 3.67
CA VAL A 58 -25.43 20.69 2.32
C VAL A 58 -24.36 19.70 1.86
N GLY A 59 -23.17 19.76 2.45
CA GLY A 59 -22.07 18.87 2.12
C GLY A 59 -20.83 19.11 2.96
N VAL A 60 -19.78 18.36 2.62
CA VAL A 60 -18.47 18.43 3.27
C VAL A 60 -17.41 18.26 2.19
N TYR A 61 -16.29 18.98 2.30
CA TYR A 61 -15.14 18.76 1.44
C TYR A 61 -13.86 18.64 2.26
N CYS A 62 -12.89 17.94 1.70
CA CYS A 62 -11.53 17.87 2.21
C CYS A 62 -10.58 18.37 1.12
N THR A 63 -9.78 19.38 1.45
CA THR A 63 -8.72 19.88 0.57
C THR A 63 -7.36 19.64 1.23
N VAL A 64 -6.44 19.06 0.48
CA VAL A 64 -5.04 18.94 0.87
C VAL A 64 -4.13 19.61 -0.15
N LYS A 65 -3.02 20.16 0.33
CA LYS A 65 -1.96 20.72 -0.52
C LYS A 65 -0.80 19.75 -0.59
N THR A 66 -0.37 19.38 -1.79
CA THR A 66 0.83 18.56 -1.98
C THR A 66 2.09 19.43 -1.91
N PRO A 67 3.27 18.85 -1.58
CA PRO A 67 4.54 19.57 -1.65
C PRO A 67 4.86 20.11 -3.05
N ALA A 68 4.33 19.47 -4.10
CA ALA A 68 4.48 19.92 -5.49
C ALA A 68 3.70 21.21 -5.80
N GLY A 69 2.73 21.58 -4.95
CA GLY A 69 1.93 22.79 -5.10
C GLY A 69 0.49 22.55 -5.56
N ASP A 70 0.14 21.32 -5.93
CA ASP A 70 -1.20 20.93 -6.34
C ASP A 70 -2.16 20.83 -5.15
N TYR A 71 -3.45 20.95 -5.45
CA TYR A 71 -4.53 20.86 -4.46
C TYR A 71 -5.41 19.66 -4.77
N LEU A 72 -5.41 18.66 -3.90
CA LEU A 72 -6.35 17.54 -4.02
C LEU A 72 -7.57 17.86 -3.16
N THR A 73 -8.70 18.07 -3.81
CA THR A 73 -9.98 18.32 -3.16
C THR A 73 -10.93 17.17 -3.44
N GLU A 74 -11.52 16.64 -2.37
CA GLU A 74 -12.61 15.67 -2.45
C GLU A 74 -13.86 16.28 -1.81
N GLU A 75 -14.95 16.32 -2.57
CA GLU A 75 -16.26 16.75 -2.09
C GLU A 75 -17.22 15.58 -1.88
N MET A 76 -18.06 15.72 -0.86
CA MET A 76 -19.17 14.81 -0.61
C MET A 76 -20.43 15.60 -0.29
N SER A 77 -21.51 15.29 -0.98
CA SER A 77 -22.84 15.79 -0.68
C SER A 77 -23.39 15.20 0.63
N LEU A 78 -24.37 15.89 1.23
CA LEU A 78 -25.10 15.36 2.38
C LEU A 78 -25.68 13.96 2.12
N ALA A 79 -26.17 13.72 0.89
CA ALA A 79 -26.74 12.45 0.48
C ALA A 79 -25.70 11.31 0.49
N GLU A 80 -24.48 11.57 0.04
CA GLU A 80 -23.39 10.59 0.08
C GLU A 80 -22.95 10.29 1.51
N ILE A 81 -22.86 11.31 2.37
CA ILE A 81 -22.54 11.12 3.79
C ILE A 81 -23.61 10.27 4.48
N GLU A 82 -24.89 10.52 4.18
CA GLU A 82 -25.99 9.72 4.72
C GLU A 82 -25.99 8.28 4.17
N ALA A 83 -25.56 8.08 2.93
CA ALA A 83 -25.35 6.74 2.38
C ALA A 83 -24.24 5.99 3.13
N VAL A 84 -23.11 6.65 3.41
CA VAL A 84 -22.04 6.06 4.23
C VAL A 84 -22.53 5.77 5.64
N ARG A 85 -23.30 6.67 6.25
CA ARG A 85 -23.94 6.44 7.55
C ARG A 85 -24.71 5.13 7.54
N LYS A 86 -25.62 4.92 6.57
CA LYS A 86 -26.43 3.69 6.47
C LYS A 86 -25.61 2.40 6.34
N THR A 87 -24.42 2.47 5.75
CA THR A 87 -23.52 1.30 5.61
C THR A 87 -22.64 1.05 6.83
N SER A 88 -22.48 2.03 7.70
CA SER A 88 -21.59 1.95 8.87
C SER A 88 -22.26 1.20 10.03
N LYS A 89 -21.53 0.26 10.65
CA LYS A 89 -21.97 -0.45 11.87
C LYS A 89 -22.36 0.51 13.01
N ALA A 90 -21.72 1.67 13.10
CA ALA A 90 -22.00 2.69 14.10
C ALA A 90 -23.32 3.45 13.88
N ALA A 91 -24.01 3.27 12.75
CA ALA A 91 -25.31 3.91 12.50
C ALA A 91 -26.49 3.16 13.11
N PHE A 92 -26.30 1.89 13.51
CA PHE A 92 -27.33 1.08 14.17
C PHE A 92 -27.44 1.34 15.68
N SER A 93 -26.69 2.31 16.21
CA SER A 93 -26.81 2.76 17.60
C SER A 93 -27.58 4.08 17.65
N ASP A 94 -28.72 4.08 18.35
CA ASP A 94 -29.55 5.28 18.58
C ASP A 94 -28.85 6.38 19.40
N LYS A 95 -27.73 6.03 20.08
CA LYS A 95 -26.82 6.97 20.76
C LYS A 95 -25.42 6.97 20.13
N GLY A 96 -25.33 6.58 18.87
CA GLY A 96 -24.07 6.42 18.16
C GLY A 96 -23.36 7.75 17.88
N PRO A 97 -22.08 7.71 17.48
CA PRO A 97 -21.28 8.89 17.12
C PRO A 97 -21.95 9.76 16.05
N TRP A 98 -22.73 9.15 15.16
CA TRP A 98 -23.49 9.86 14.13
C TRP A 98 -24.65 10.72 14.64
N VAL A 99 -25.13 10.48 15.86
CA VAL A 99 -26.20 11.26 16.50
C VAL A 99 -25.60 12.40 17.32
N ASN A 100 -24.58 12.09 18.14
CA ASN A 100 -23.97 13.08 19.05
C ASN A 100 -22.91 13.96 18.37
N HIS A 101 -22.23 13.44 17.34
CA HIS A 101 -21.07 14.08 16.70
C HIS A 101 -21.12 13.96 15.17
N TRP A 102 -22.30 14.24 14.58
CA TRP A 102 -22.50 14.14 13.12
C TRP A 102 -21.45 14.91 12.31
N ASN A 103 -21.13 16.14 12.72
CA ASN A 103 -20.16 17.01 12.05
C ASN A 103 -18.75 16.38 11.96
N GLU A 104 -18.30 15.76 13.04
CA GLU A 104 -16.98 15.11 13.10
C GLU A 104 -16.98 13.82 12.28
N MET A 105 -18.09 13.07 12.27
CA MET A 105 -18.25 11.87 11.46
C MET A 105 -18.27 12.18 9.95
N ALA A 106 -18.94 13.25 9.55
CA ALA A 106 -18.93 13.73 8.17
C ALA A 106 -17.51 14.11 7.72
N ARG A 107 -16.75 14.84 8.55
CA ARG A 107 -15.35 15.19 8.29
C ARG A 107 -14.45 13.95 8.20
N LYS A 108 -14.61 12.99 9.12
CA LYS A 108 -13.86 11.73 9.10
C LYS A 108 -14.11 10.95 7.81
N THR A 109 -15.36 10.92 7.36
CA THR A 109 -15.76 10.21 6.14
C THR A 109 -15.11 10.79 4.89
N VAL A 110 -15.18 12.10 4.70
CA VAL A 110 -14.56 12.74 3.53
C VAL A 110 -13.04 12.64 3.56
N VAL A 111 -12.41 12.74 4.73
CA VAL A 111 -10.95 12.59 4.87
C VAL A 111 -10.52 11.16 4.52
N LYS A 112 -11.25 10.13 4.97
CA LYS A 112 -11.00 8.72 4.61
C LYS A 112 -11.16 8.46 3.10
N ARG A 113 -12.10 9.16 2.45
CA ARG A 113 -12.29 9.05 1.00
C ARG A 113 -11.15 9.76 0.25
N ALA A 114 -10.82 10.98 0.66
CA ALA A 114 -9.73 11.77 0.10
C ALA A 114 -8.36 11.06 0.23
N SER A 115 -8.10 10.39 1.35
CA SER A 115 -6.82 9.72 1.61
C SER A 115 -6.49 8.61 0.62
N LYS A 116 -7.49 8.07 -0.10
CA LYS A 116 -7.28 7.09 -1.18
C LYS A 116 -6.59 7.68 -2.41
N TYR A 117 -6.72 8.99 -2.62
CA TYR A 117 -6.14 9.71 -3.75
C TYR A 117 -4.80 10.36 -3.42
N TRP A 118 -4.38 10.35 -2.15
CA TRP A 118 -3.11 10.96 -1.76
C TRP A 118 -1.93 10.07 -2.19
N PRO A 119 -0.76 10.65 -2.48
CA PRO A 119 0.45 9.87 -2.72
C PRO A 119 0.71 8.89 -1.56
N LYS A 120 0.99 7.63 -1.86
CA LYS A 120 1.13 6.61 -0.82
C LYS A 120 2.50 6.71 -0.15
N ALA A 121 2.51 6.68 1.17
CA ALA A 121 3.70 6.47 1.99
C ALA A 121 3.43 5.30 2.93
N SER A 122 4.45 4.47 3.18
CA SER A 122 4.35 3.25 3.99
C SER A 122 3.64 3.46 5.34
N ARG A 123 3.92 4.59 6.01
CA ARG A 123 3.33 4.96 7.29
C ARG A 123 1.85 5.38 7.21
N LEU A 124 1.43 5.98 6.10
CA LEU A 124 0.03 6.36 5.87
C LEU A 124 -0.83 5.11 5.60
N ASP A 125 -0.30 4.17 4.81
CA ASP A 125 -0.98 2.91 4.49
C ASP A 125 -1.23 2.06 5.75
N SER A 126 -0.23 1.94 6.64
CA SER A 126 -0.40 1.23 7.92
C SER A 126 -1.48 1.88 8.80
N ALA A 127 -1.55 3.20 8.84
CA ALA A 127 -2.57 3.91 9.62
C ALA A 127 -3.99 3.72 9.05
N ILE A 128 -4.13 3.72 7.73
CA ILE A 128 -5.41 3.43 7.05
C ILE A 128 -5.86 1.99 7.32
N HIS A 129 -4.93 1.03 7.34
CA HIS A 129 -5.23 -0.38 7.62
C HIS A 129 -5.79 -0.57 9.02
N VAL A 130 -5.10 -0.05 10.06
CA VAL A 130 -5.56 -0.11 11.45
C VAL A 130 -6.95 0.53 11.60
N LEU A 131 -7.17 1.68 10.96
CA LEU A 131 -8.45 2.38 10.97
C LEU A 131 -9.62 1.63 10.33
N ASN A 132 -9.34 0.73 9.39
CA ASN A 132 -10.36 -0.05 8.69
C ASN A 132 -10.63 -1.39 9.40
N GLU A 133 -9.60 -2.00 10.00
CA GLU A 133 -9.73 -3.20 10.83
C GLU A 133 -10.56 -2.93 12.09
N GLU A 134 -10.32 -1.80 12.77
CA GLU A 134 -11.07 -1.42 13.98
C GLU A 134 -12.55 -1.13 13.70
N GLU A 135 -12.88 -0.61 12.51
CA GLU A 135 -14.29 -0.34 12.13
C GLU A 135 -14.96 -1.50 11.38
N GLY A 136 -14.24 -2.62 11.20
CA GLY A 136 -14.74 -3.83 10.57
C GLY A 136 -15.28 -3.59 9.16
N VAL A 137 -14.63 -2.71 8.40
CA VAL A 137 -14.92 -2.38 7.00
C VAL A 137 -14.08 -3.29 6.11
N TRP A 138 -14.74 -4.10 5.28
CA TRP A 138 -14.05 -4.91 4.28
C TRP A 138 -13.38 -3.99 3.24
N THR A 139 -12.08 -4.15 3.06
CA THR A 139 -11.31 -3.47 2.00
C THR A 139 -10.51 -4.50 1.23
N GLU A 140 -10.34 -4.28 -0.09
CA GLU A 140 -9.48 -5.12 -0.91
C GLU A 140 -8.02 -5.01 -0.41
N PRO A 141 -7.26 -6.12 -0.38
CA PRO A 141 -5.88 -6.12 0.10
C PRO A 141 -5.04 -5.18 -0.76
N VAL A 142 -4.60 -4.07 -0.16
CA VAL A 142 -3.73 -3.09 -0.81
C VAL A 142 -2.31 -3.66 -0.79
N MET A 143 -1.73 -3.90 -1.96
CA MET A 143 -0.32 -4.30 -2.02
C MET A 143 0.55 -3.16 -1.44
N PRO A 144 1.42 -3.44 -0.45
CA PRO A 144 2.28 -2.42 0.15
C PRO A 144 3.14 -1.72 -0.92
N HIS A 145 3.12 -0.39 -0.96
CA HIS A 145 4.02 0.36 -1.81
C HIS A 145 5.44 0.32 -1.21
N LYS A 146 6.31 -0.52 -1.77
CA LYS A 146 7.75 -0.48 -1.50
C LYS A 146 8.35 0.71 -2.26
N SER A 147 9.23 1.49 -1.62
CA SER A 147 9.92 2.58 -2.31
C SER A 147 10.78 2.04 -3.46
N GLU A 148 11.10 2.84 -4.48
CA GLU A 148 11.97 2.38 -5.57
C GLU A 148 13.34 1.88 -5.08
N GLU A 149 13.82 2.42 -3.96
CA GLU A 149 15.05 1.97 -3.29
C GLU A 149 14.87 0.61 -2.61
N ASP A 150 13.75 0.41 -1.90
CA ASP A 150 13.42 -0.88 -1.26
C ASP A 150 13.21 -1.98 -2.32
N ILE A 151 12.57 -1.66 -3.45
CA ILE A 151 12.38 -2.60 -4.56
C ILE A 151 13.74 -3.01 -5.14
N ARG A 152 14.65 -2.06 -5.34
CA ARG A 152 16.01 -2.35 -5.85
C ARG A 152 16.84 -3.15 -4.86
N GLU A 153 16.68 -2.91 -3.55
CA GLU A 153 17.41 -3.65 -2.53
C GLU A 153 16.86 -5.08 -2.37
N ASP A 154 15.54 -5.25 -2.40
CA ASP A 154 14.89 -6.56 -2.37
C ASP A 154 15.16 -7.37 -3.64
N GLU A 155 15.17 -6.74 -4.82
CA GLU A 155 15.57 -7.38 -6.07
C GLU A 155 17.03 -7.83 -6.00
N ARG A 156 17.94 -7.01 -5.45
CA ARG A 156 19.34 -7.39 -5.24
C ARG A 156 19.49 -8.54 -4.25
N LYS A 157 18.79 -8.50 -3.11
CA LYS A 157 18.80 -9.60 -2.12
C LYS A 157 18.28 -10.89 -2.74
N ARG A 158 17.17 -10.82 -3.47
CA ARG A 158 16.60 -11.99 -4.15
C ARG A 158 17.51 -12.53 -5.25
N GLN A 159 18.17 -11.66 -6.01
CA GLN A 159 19.18 -12.08 -6.98
C GLN A 159 20.38 -12.74 -6.30
N GLN A 160 20.84 -12.19 -5.17
CA GLN A 160 21.93 -12.77 -4.39
C GLN A 160 21.55 -14.14 -3.82
N GLU A 161 20.36 -14.28 -3.23
CA GLU A 161 19.86 -15.57 -2.72
C GLU A 161 19.73 -16.63 -3.81
N ILE A 162 19.31 -16.23 -5.02
CA ILE A 162 19.26 -17.13 -6.17
C ILE A 162 20.69 -17.54 -6.56
N MET A 163 21.63 -16.60 -6.61
CA MET A 163 23.03 -16.89 -6.92
C MET A 163 23.65 -17.84 -5.88
N ASP A 164 23.44 -17.60 -4.60
CA ASP A 164 23.98 -18.43 -3.51
C ASP A 164 23.41 -19.86 -3.56
N LYS A 165 22.09 -20.00 -3.81
CA LYS A 165 21.46 -21.32 -3.99
C LYS A 165 21.98 -22.06 -5.21
N VAL A 166 22.18 -21.37 -6.33
CA VAL A 166 22.71 -21.99 -7.55
C VAL A 166 24.16 -22.41 -7.33
N GLN A 167 24.96 -21.61 -6.64
CA GLN A 167 26.33 -21.95 -6.29
C GLN A 167 26.36 -23.22 -5.43
N LEU A 168 25.52 -23.30 -4.39
CA LEU A 168 25.41 -24.49 -3.55
C LEU A 168 25.04 -25.72 -4.36
N LEU A 169 24.06 -25.62 -5.26
CA LEU A 169 23.67 -26.74 -6.13
C LEU A 169 24.80 -27.14 -7.09
N CYS A 170 25.61 -26.20 -7.58
CA CYS A 170 26.79 -26.51 -8.39
C CYS A 170 27.87 -27.25 -7.57
N ASP A 171 28.06 -26.86 -6.32
CA ASP A 171 29.01 -27.52 -5.42
C ASP A 171 28.54 -28.95 -5.07
N GLU A 172 27.24 -29.13 -4.81
CA GLU A 172 26.61 -30.45 -4.60
C GLU A 172 26.68 -31.33 -5.86
N MET A 173 26.53 -30.75 -7.06
CA MET A 173 26.75 -31.46 -8.32
C MET A 173 28.20 -31.93 -8.48
N ALA A 174 29.17 -31.14 -8.01
CA ALA A 174 30.58 -31.50 -8.07
C ALA A 174 30.94 -32.65 -7.11
N GLN A 175 30.19 -32.80 -6.01
CA GLN A 175 30.36 -33.86 -5.01
C GLN A 175 29.44 -35.07 -5.22
N ALA A 176 28.56 -35.04 -6.22
CA ALA A 176 27.61 -36.11 -6.46
C ALA A 176 28.33 -37.42 -6.85
N GLU A 177 28.14 -38.47 -6.05
CA GLU A 177 28.75 -39.79 -6.26
C GLU A 177 27.94 -40.67 -7.22
N ASN A 178 26.69 -40.30 -7.51
CA ASN A 178 25.79 -41.07 -8.36
C ASN A 178 25.07 -40.19 -9.40
N MET A 179 24.64 -40.84 -10.49
CA MET A 179 24.03 -40.18 -11.64
C MET A 179 22.62 -39.62 -11.34
N ASP A 180 21.91 -40.20 -10.37
CA ASP A 180 20.55 -39.78 -10.01
C ASP A 180 20.55 -38.48 -9.20
N ASP A 181 21.47 -38.33 -8.25
CA ASP A 181 21.67 -37.10 -7.48
C ASP A 181 22.22 -35.97 -8.37
N LEU A 182 23.16 -36.28 -9.28
CA LEU A 182 23.64 -35.30 -10.25
C LEU A 182 22.50 -34.74 -11.12
N LYS A 183 21.60 -35.61 -11.62
CA LYS A 183 20.42 -35.19 -12.40
C LYS A 183 19.44 -34.38 -11.56
N ARG A 184 19.26 -34.73 -10.29
CA ARG A 184 18.36 -34.03 -9.36
C ARG A 184 18.84 -32.61 -9.10
N TYR A 185 20.11 -32.45 -8.72
CA TYR A 185 20.70 -31.13 -8.46
C TYR A 185 20.75 -30.27 -9.73
N PHE A 186 21.09 -30.87 -10.87
CA PHE A 186 21.04 -30.18 -12.15
C PHE A 186 19.63 -29.70 -12.51
N ALA A 187 18.60 -30.53 -12.35
CA ALA A 187 17.22 -30.14 -12.64
C ALA A 187 16.77 -28.96 -11.77
N GLU A 188 17.18 -28.95 -10.49
CA GLU A 188 16.88 -27.87 -9.56
C GLU A 188 17.62 -26.56 -9.93
N ALA A 189 18.92 -26.64 -10.21
CA ALA A 189 19.75 -25.50 -10.61
C ALA A 189 19.32 -24.93 -11.98
N TYR A 190 18.95 -25.79 -12.92
CA TYR A 190 18.48 -25.41 -14.25
C TYR A 190 17.13 -24.67 -14.19
N ARG A 191 16.23 -25.10 -13.30
CA ARG A 191 14.96 -24.40 -13.08
C ARG A 191 15.16 -23.02 -12.46
N LEU A 192 16.11 -22.90 -11.53
CA LEU A 192 16.43 -21.64 -10.84
C LEU A 192 17.15 -20.63 -11.73
N THR A 193 17.92 -21.09 -12.72
CA THR A 193 18.71 -20.24 -13.63
C THR A 193 18.05 -19.95 -14.97
N SER A 194 16.80 -20.38 -15.19
CA SER A 194 16.12 -20.22 -16.47
C SER A 194 16.06 -18.75 -16.93
N GLY A 195 16.66 -18.46 -18.09
CA GLY A 195 16.73 -17.10 -18.64
C GLY A 195 17.86 -16.22 -18.08
N MET A 196 18.74 -16.77 -17.24
CA MET A 196 19.94 -16.09 -16.72
C MET A 196 21.18 -16.52 -17.50
N LYS A 197 22.19 -15.63 -17.58
CA LYS A 197 23.51 -16.00 -18.15
C LYS A 197 24.18 -17.17 -17.40
N LEU A 198 23.85 -17.32 -16.11
CA LEU A 198 24.39 -18.37 -15.24
C LEU A 198 23.96 -19.79 -15.66
N GLN A 199 22.90 -19.93 -16.47
CA GLN A 199 22.40 -21.21 -16.95
C GLN A 199 23.43 -21.99 -17.78
N GLN A 200 24.22 -21.27 -18.57
CA GLN A 200 25.31 -21.87 -19.37
C GLN A 200 26.39 -22.48 -18.48
N ASN A 201 26.69 -21.83 -17.35
CA ASN A 201 27.68 -22.31 -16.38
C ASN A 201 27.19 -23.60 -15.70
N VAL A 202 25.92 -23.64 -15.27
CA VAL A 202 25.30 -24.83 -14.66
C VAL A 202 25.33 -26.03 -15.64
N GLN A 203 25.02 -25.80 -16.92
CA GLN A 203 25.11 -26.84 -17.95
C GLN A 203 26.54 -27.35 -18.17
N ALA A 204 27.53 -26.46 -18.19
CA ALA A 204 28.92 -26.85 -18.35
C ALA A 204 29.40 -27.74 -17.18
N ILE A 205 29.06 -27.35 -15.94
CA ILE A 205 29.40 -28.12 -14.73
C ILE A 205 28.73 -29.51 -14.78
N TYR A 206 27.46 -29.60 -15.19
CA TYR A 206 26.78 -30.88 -15.34
C TYR A 206 27.48 -31.80 -16.35
N ILE A 207 27.88 -31.28 -17.51
CA ILE A 207 28.58 -32.05 -18.55
C ILE A 207 29.91 -32.59 -18.02
N GLU A 208 30.67 -31.77 -17.30
CA GLU A 208 31.95 -32.16 -16.71
C GLU A 208 31.77 -33.26 -15.65
N CYS A 209 30.83 -33.07 -14.72
CA CYS A 209 30.53 -34.06 -13.67
C CYS A 209 30.00 -35.37 -14.24
N LYS A 210 29.13 -35.29 -15.25
CA LYS A 210 28.59 -36.46 -15.95
C LYS A 210 29.71 -37.27 -16.61
N ALA A 211 30.63 -36.61 -17.32
CA ALA A 211 31.76 -37.27 -17.95
C ALA A 211 32.68 -37.97 -16.93
N LYS A 212 32.93 -37.35 -15.77
CA LYS A 212 33.72 -37.95 -14.69
C LYS A 212 33.06 -39.22 -14.12
N LEU A 213 31.75 -39.19 -13.90
CA LEU A 213 31.00 -40.34 -13.38
C LEU A 213 30.88 -41.48 -14.40
N GLU A 214 30.72 -41.19 -15.70
CA GLU A 214 30.71 -42.21 -16.76
C GLU A 214 32.07 -42.92 -16.86
N VAL A 215 33.18 -42.18 -16.82
CA VAL A 215 34.55 -42.77 -16.84
C VAL A 215 34.83 -43.60 -15.58
N ALA A 216 34.38 -43.16 -14.40
CA ALA A 216 34.54 -43.93 -13.15
C ALA A 216 33.74 -45.26 -13.19
N SER A 217 32.57 -45.26 -13.83
CA SER A 217 31.75 -46.46 -13.98
C SER A 217 32.36 -47.48 -14.94
N GLU A 218 33.09 -47.05 -15.97
CA GLU A 218 33.77 -47.93 -16.93
C GLU A 218 35.08 -48.54 -16.39
N GLN A 219 35.72 -47.91 -15.39
CA GLN A 219 36.95 -48.43 -14.77
C GLN A 219 36.70 -49.44 -13.64
N THR A 220 35.44 -49.66 -13.25
CA THR A 220 35.07 -50.56 -12.15
C THR A 220 34.53 -51.92 -12.66
N ILE A 221 34.73 -52.24 -13.94
CA ILE A 221 34.39 -53.53 -14.57
C ILE A 221 35.65 -54.36 -14.80
#